data_AF-A0A970P2P2-F1
#
_entry.id   AF-A0A970P2P2-F1
#
_cell.length_a   1.000
_cell.length_b   1.000
_cell.length_c   1.000
_cell.angle_alpha   90.00
_cell.angle_beta   90.00
_cell.angle_gamma   90.00
#
_symmetry.space_group_name_H-M   'P 1'
#
loop_
_entity.id
_entity.type
_entity.pdbx_description
1 polymer ?
#
loop_
_entity_poly.entity_id
_entity_poly.type
_entity_poly.pdbx_seq_one_letter_code
_entity_poly.pdbx_strand_id
1 'polypeptide(L)'
;MAWDTGEIKYVTPWDTKGSVVMADGLIYAYNERGNAGLIKPSPDGFELISEFKITKGAGPHWAHPFIKDGKLFMRHGDVLMVYDIKAR
;
A
#
# COMPACT_ATOMS: atom_id res chain seq x y z
N MET A 1 4.55 -8.18 -13.83
CA MET A 1 4.34 -8.27 -15.28
C MET A 1 5.68 -8.10 -15.97
N ALA A 2 6.00 -8.91 -16.96
CA ALA A 2 7.11 -8.62 -17.86
C ALA A 2 6.70 -7.46 -18.78
N TRP A 3 7.40 -6.33 -18.68
CA TRP A 3 7.00 -5.08 -19.32
C TRP A 3 6.94 -5.17 -20.85
N ASP A 4 7.84 -5.95 -21.44
CA ASP A 4 8.01 -6.15 -22.88
C ASP A 4 6.98 -7.09 -23.49
N THR A 5 6.57 -8.14 -22.76
CA THR A 5 5.66 -9.18 -23.27
C THR A 5 4.23 -9.06 -22.74
N GLY A 6 4.02 -8.31 -21.65
CA GLY A 6 2.75 -8.27 -20.93
C GLY A 6 2.46 -9.53 -20.11
N GLU A 7 3.39 -10.49 -20.05
CA GLU A 7 3.24 -11.72 -19.26
C GLU A 7 3.02 -11.38 -17.78
N ILE A 8 1.95 -11.91 -17.20
CA ILE A 8 1.64 -11.74 -15.78
C ILE A 8 2.57 -12.67 -14.97
N LYS A 9 3.41 -12.08 -14.11
CA LYS A 9 4.36 -12.84 -13.28
C LYS A 9 3.70 -13.56 -12.11
N TYR A 10 2.76 -12.89 -11.45
CA TYR A 10 1.95 -13.50 -10.41
C TYR A 10 0.64 -12.70 -10.23
N VAL A 11 -0.36 -13.36 -9.67
CA VAL A 11 -1.57 -12.74 -9.13
C VAL A 11 -1.77 -13.33 -7.74
N THR A 12 -1.90 -12.49 -6.72
CA THR A 12 -2.11 -12.94 -5.35
C THR A 12 -3.30 -12.24 -4.74
N PRO A 13 -4.25 -12.96 -4.12
CA PRO A 13 -5.30 -12.35 -3.33
C PRO A 13 -4.73 -11.72 -2.05
N TRP A 14 -5.02 -10.45 -1.81
CA TRP A 14 -4.73 -9.77 -0.54
C TRP A 14 -5.99 -9.02 -0.06
N ASP A 15 -6.97 -9.81 0.40
CA ASP A 15 -8.30 -9.39 0.90
C ASP A 15 -9.19 -8.67 -0.14
N THR A 16 -8.75 -7.55 -0.71
CA THR A 16 -9.44 -6.83 -1.79
C THR A 16 -8.47 -5.93 -2.58
N LYS A 17 -8.96 -5.30 -3.64
CA LYS A 17 -8.21 -4.30 -4.43
C LYS A 17 -7.92 -3.03 -3.62
N GLY A 18 -7.02 -2.21 -4.14
CA GLY A 18 -6.56 -1.02 -3.44
C GLY A 18 -5.72 -0.10 -4.31
N SER A 19 -5.28 0.99 -3.70
CA SER A 19 -4.30 1.92 -4.27
C SER A 19 -2.91 1.62 -3.73
N VAL A 20 -1.88 2.03 -4.45
CA VAL A 20 -0.49 1.78 -4.09
C VAL A 20 0.38 3.02 -4.34
N VAL A 21 1.41 3.19 -3.52
CA VAL A 21 2.52 4.13 -3.79
C VAL A 21 3.83 3.41 -3.57
N MET A 22 4.86 3.71 -4.35
CA MET A 22 6.18 3.09 -4.23
C MET A 22 7.19 4.12 -3.73
N ALA A 23 8.00 3.74 -2.75
CA ALA A 23 9.13 4.52 -2.26
C ALA A 23 10.21 3.58 -1.72
N ASP A 24 11.49 3.93 -1.90
CA ASP A 24 12.64 3.18 -1.39
C ASP A 24 12.64 1.68 -1.75
N GLY A 25 12.15 1.36 -2.95
CA GLY A 25 12.07 -0.03 -3.45
C GLY A 25 10.96 -0.87 -2.82
N LEU A 26 10.07 -0.27 -2.01
CA LEU A 26 8.94 -0.94 -1.38
C LEU A 26 7.61 -0.39 -1.89
N ILE A 27 6.58 -1.23 -1.88
CA ILE A 27 5.21 -0.87 -2.23
C ILE A 27 4.42 -0.68 -0.93
N TYR A 28 3.82 0.49 -0.79
CA TYR A 28 2.88 0.83 0.26
C TYR A 28 1.48 0.72 -0.34
N ALA A 29 0.74 -0.31 0.06
CA ALA A 29 -0.57 -0.60 -0.49
C ALA A 29 -1.67 -0.31 0.54
N TYR A 30 -2.82 0.16 0.06
CA TYR A 30 -3.98 0.46 0.89
C TYR A 30 -5.25 -0.06 0.21
N ASN A 31 -5.90 -1.03 0.84
CA ASN A 31 -7.02 -1.75 0.27
C ASN A 31 -8.39 -1.16 0.68
N GLU A 32 -9.44 -1.52 -0.06
CA GLU A 32 -10.81 -1.01 0.16
C GLU A 32 -11.44 -1.42 1.50
N ARG A 33 -10.81 -2.31 2.27
CA ARG A 33 -11.23 -2.72 3.63
C ARG A 33 -10.39 -2.11 4.74
N GLY A 34 -9.47 -1.21 4.39
CA GLY A 34 -8.66 -0.44 5.32
C GLY A 34 -7.34 -1.08 5.73
N ASN A 35 -6.92 -2.18 5.10
CA ASN A 35 -5.59 -2.74 5.37
C ASN A 35 -4.54 -1.90 4.64
N ALA A 36 -3.56 -1.42 5.39
CA ALA A 36 -2.36 -0.77 4.90
C ALA A 36 -1.19 -1.74 5.04
N GLY A 37 -0.52 -2.03 3.93
CA GLY A 37 0.53 -3.05 3.84
C GLY A 37 1.81 -2.51 3.23
N LEU A 38 2.93 -3.00 3.74
CA LEU A 38 4.26 -2.79 3.19
C LEU A 38 4.68 -4.06 2.48
N ILE A 39 4.96 -3.97 1.19
CA ILE A 39 5.19 -5.12 0.31
C ILE A 39 6.55 -4.95 -0.36
N LYS A 40 7.34 -6.02 -0.37
CA LYS A 40 8.54 -6.10 -1.18
C LYS A 40 8.18 -6.53 -2.60
N PRO A 41 8.48 -5.74 -3.63
CA PRO A 41 8.27 -6.16 -5.01
C PRO A 41 9.20 -7.32 -5.36
N SER A 42 8.64 -8.39 -5.92
CA SER A 42 9.38 -9.58 -6.34
C SER A 42 8.71 -10.20 -7.57
N PRO A 43 9.46 -10.63 -8.60
CA PRO A 43 8.86 -11.33 -9.74
C PRO A 43 8.31 -12.71 -9.37
N ASP A 44 8.78 -13.29 -8.25
CA ASP A 44 8.46 -14.65 -7.83
C ASP A 44 7.19 -14.73 -6.98
N GLY A 45 6.67 -13.59 -6.50
CA GLY A 45 5.42 -13.55 -5.75
C GLY A 45 5.18 -12.29 -4.93
N PHE A 46 4.12 -12.35 -4.12
CA PHE A 46 3.70 -11.28 -3.22
C PHE A 46 4.36 -11.44 -1.83
N GLU A 47 5.37 -10.62 -1.56
CA GLU A 47 6.10 -10.61 -0.29
C GLU A 47 5.58 -9.50 0.63
N LEU A 48 4.58 -9.80 1.47
CA LEU A 48 4.11 -8.88 2.51
C LEU A 48 5.10 -8.81 3.67
N ILE A 49 5.68 -7.63 3.91
CA ILE A 49 6.62 -7.40 5.03
C ILE A 49 5.83 -7.16 6.33
N SER A 50 4.81 -6.30 6.27
CA SER A 50 3.99 -5.95 7.43
C SER A 50 2.65 -5.38 7.00
N GLU A 51 1.62 -5.53 7.81
CA GLU A 51 0.34 -4.84 7.61
C GLU A 51 -0.27 -4.35 8.92
N PHE A 52 -1.14 -3.35 8.81
CA PHE A 52 -2.02 -2.91 9.89
C PHE A 52 -3.35 -2.41 9.31
N LYS A 53 -4.34 -2.24 10.18
CA LYS A 53 -5.67 -1.77 9.79
C LYS A 53 -5.90 -0.32 10.20
N ILE A 54 -6.35 0.50 9.26
CA ILE A 54 -6.84 1.85 9.53
C ILE A 54 -8.24 1.76 10.12
N THR A 55 -8.36 2.19 11.37
CA THR A 55 -9.63 2.17 12.14
C THR A 55 -10.20 3.57 12.40
N LYS A 56 -9.49 4.62 11.96
CA LYS A 56 -9.90 6.02 12.13
C LYS A 56 -10.56 6.53 10.86
N GLY A 57 -11.51 7.44 11.01
CA GLY A 57 -12.26 8.02 9.89
C GLY A 57 -13.52 7.23 9.56
N ALA A 58 -14.21 7.68 8.51
CA ALA A 58 -15.47 7.09 8.09
C ALA A 58 -15.59 7.11 6.55
N GLY A 59 -16.44 6.22 6.05
CA GLY A 59 -16.69 6.07 4.62
C GLY A 59 -15.80 4.99 3.97
N PRO A 60 -15.61 5.06 2.65
CA PRO A 60 -14.82 4.08 1.93
C PRO A 60 -13.31 4.36 1.99
N HIS A 61 -12.51 3.29 1.97
CA HIS A 61 -11.04 3.35 1.96
C HIS A 61 -10.48 3.54 0.55
N TRP A 62 -10.76 4.69 -0.08
CA TRP A 62 -10.38 4.98 -1.47
C TRP A 62 -9.30 6.05 -1.64
N ALA A 63 -8.78 6.60 -0.54
CA ALA A 63 -7.74 7.61 -0.63
C ALA A 63 -6.42 7.00 -1.13
N HIS A 64 -5.80 7.64 -2.11
CA HIS A 64 -4.47 7.26 -2.56
C HIS A 64 -3.42 7.63 -1.50
N PRO A 65 -2.51 6.72 -1.11
CA PRO A 65 -1.41 7.06 -0.20
C PRO A 65 -0.43 8.04 -0.83
N PHE A 66 0.10 8.94 -0.01
CA PHE A 66 1.08 9.94 -0.43
C PHE A 66 2.29 9.90 0.49
N ILE A 67 3.49 10.02 -0.09
CA ILE A 67 4.74 9.99 0.66
C ILE A 67 5.50 11.29 0.44
N LYS A 68 5.94 11.92 1.53
CA LYS A 68 6.80 13.10 1.51
C LYS A 68 7.63 13.18 2.79
N ASP A 69 8.92 13.48 2.66
CA ASP A 69 9.86 13.73 3.77
C ASP A 69 9.88 12.61 4.83
N GLY A 70 9.84 11.36 4.36
CA GLY A 70 9.83 10.15 5.19
C GLY A 70 8.52 9.95 5.96
N LYS A 71 7.41 10.53 5.49
CA LYS A 71 6.08 10.37 6.08
C LYS A 71 5.12 9.79 5.06
N LEU A 72 4.35 8.80 5.49
CA LEU A 72 3.22 8.26 4.77
C LEU A 72 1.94 8.94 5.25
N PHE A 73 1.26 9.61 4.33
CA PHE A 73 0.00 10.31 4.55
C PHE A 73 -1.15 9.42 4.09
N MET A 74 -2.09 9.16 5.01
CA MET A 74 -3.28 8.36 4.74
C MET A 74 -4.55 9.09 5.17
N ARG A 75 -5.40 9.42 4.20
CA ARG A 75 -6.70 10.03 4.45
C ARG A 75 -7.78 8.97 4.56
N HIS A 76 -8.72 9.15 5.47
CA HIS A 76 -9.97 8.38 5.49
C HIS A 76 -11.10 9.24 6.07
N GLY A 77 -12.11 9.57 5.25
CA GLY A 77 -13.09 10.58 5.61
C GLY A 77 -12.41 11.90 6.01
N ASP A 78 -12.80 12.45 7.15
CA ASP A 78 -12.33 13.77 7.62
C ASP A 78 -11.01 13.73 8.42
N VAL A 79 -10.34 12.59 8.48
CA VAL A 79 -9.07 12.45 9.19
C VAL A 79 -7.91 12.16 8.25
N LEU A 80 -6.73 12.69 8.62
CA LEU A 80 -5.44 12.43 7.97
C LEU A 80 -4.50 11.83 9.01
N MET A 81 -4.13 10.56 8.81
CA MET A 81 -3.09 9.89 9.57
C MET A 81 -1.75 10.11 8.89
N VAL A 82 -0.70 10.29 9.70
CA VAL A 82 0.67 10.46 9.22
C VAL A 82 1.55 9.47 9.96
N TYR A 83 2.20 8.58 9.21
CA TYR A 83 3.09 7.56 9.75
C TYR A 83 4.54 7.93 9.40
N ASP A 84 5.45 7.83 10.36
CA ASP A 84 6.89 7.92 10.09
C ASP A 84 7.35 6.59 9.48
N ILE A 85 7.96 6.66 8.30
CA ILE A 85 8.42 5.50 7.53
C ILE A 85 9.95 5.51 7.34
N LYS A 86 10.67 6.41 8.01
CA LYS A 86 12.13 6.39 7.98
C LYS A 86 12.65 5.16 8.72
N ALA A 87 13.62 4.48 8.11
CA ALA A 87 14.44 3.51 8.82
C ALA A 87 15.14 4.21 10.00
N ARG A 88 15.10 3.59 11.18
CA ARG A 88 15.87 4.02 12.34
C ARG A 88 17.23 3.34 12.35
#